data_AF-T0RKA3-F1
#
_entry.id   AF-T0RKA3-F1
#
_cell.length_a   1.000
_cell.length_b   1.000
_cell.length_c   1.000
_cell.angle_alpha   90.00
_cell.angle_beta   90.00
_cell.angle_gamma   90.00
#
_symmetry.space_group_name_H-M   'P 1'
#
loop_
_entity.id
_entity.type
_entity.pdbx_description
1 polymer ?
#
loop_
_entity_poly.entity_id
_entity_poly.type
_entity_poly.pdbx_seq_one_letter_code
_entity_poly.pdbx_strand_id
1 'polypeptide(L)'
;MKISLKNIIVFGALTALVSCGGDNKSSSSGSGSGTIYSSGTSNGSTTINSASNPEAVNSLFSQLSSALPCSSGQRISNVLQYSIQGGTSSSYYSTNKLSGSFRPGTIAGNVGQLYMGTSTFNDLMIVAEITNGNTVLGHNVYVSMCAYQNLIFEGRTLSNFQAPYGIVLSKSTSCPYGVISSAKETYMQADPYQSQYGQIYAAPVVTTFYNIQCN
;
A
#
# COMPACT_ATOMS: atom_id res chain seq x y z
N MET A 1 42.82 16.07 -44.90
CA MET A 1 42.13 17.37 -45.03
C MET A 1 41.06 17.25 -46.11
N LYS A 2 39.90 17.90 -45.90
CA LYS A 2 38.67 17.92 -46.72
C LYS A 2 37.59 16.90 -46.35
N ILE A 3 36.66 17.31 -45.50
CA ILE A 3 35.22 17.03 -45.68
C ILE A 3 34.46 18.35 -45.48
N SER A 4 33.54 18.60 -46.40
CA SER A 4 32.87 19.86 -46.71
C SER A 4 31.61 20.07 -45.88
N LEU A 5 31.48 21.22 -45.22
CA LEU A 5 30.21 21.74 -44.69
C LEU A 5 29.46 22.51 -45.79
N LYS A 6 28.19 22.17 -46.04
CA LYS A 6 27.21 23.05 -46.70
C LYS A 6 25.80 22.83 -46.12
N ASN A 7 25.34 23.84 -45.37
CA ASN A 7 24.03 24.51 -45.30
C ASN A 7 22.74 23.67 -45.39
N ILE A 8 21.77 23.83 -44.47
CA ILE A 8 20.58 24.74 -44.55
C ILE A 8 19.91 24.72 -43.14
N ILE A 9 19.98 25.75 -42.27
CA ILE A 9 19.08 26.92 -42.01
C ILE A 9 17.58 26.66 -42.31
N VAL A 10 16.61 26.73 -41.38
CA VAL A 10 15.83 27.95 -41.03
C VAL A 10 14.69 27.62 -40.02
N PHE A 11 14.64 28.45 -38.97
CA PHE A 11 13.52 29.06 -38.20
C PHE A 11 12.20 28.32 -37.88
N GLY A 12 11.84 28.37 -36.59
CA GLY A 12 10.45 28.45 -36.10
C GLY A 12 10.44 29.18 -34.75
N ALA A 13 9.96 30.43 -34.74
CA ALA A 13 10.01 31.37 -33.63
C ALA A 13 8.69 31.43 -32.82
N LEU A 14 8.85 31.72 -31.52
CA LEU A 14 7.97 32.41 -30.56
C LEU A 14 6.47 32.08 -30.49
N THR A 15 6.03 31.76 -29.27
CA THR A 15 5.00 32.55 -28.55
C THR A 15 5.29 32.59 -27.04
N ALA A 16 5.68 33.77 -26.55
CA ALA A 16 5.37 34.27 -25.20
C ALA A 16 4.10 35.16 -25.35
N LEU A 17 3.23 35.51 -24.40
CA LEU A 17 3.22 35.72 -22.95
C LEU A 17 1.73 35.71 -22.51
N VAL A 18 1.42 35.26 -21.28
CA VAL A 18 0.38 35.84 -20.40
C VAL A 18 0.80 35.44 -18.96
N SER A 19 1.50 36.26 -18.18
CA SER A 19 1.07 37.45 -17.44
C SER A 19 -0.23 37.28 -16.65
N CYS A 20 -0.12 36.97 -15.36
CA CYS A 20 -0.91 37.69 -14.37
C CYS A 20 -0.11 37.78 -13.08
N GLY A 21 0.25 39.02 -12.72
CA GLY A 21 0.76 39.39 -11.40
C GLY A 21 -0.31 39.17 -10.33
N GLY A 22 0.18 39.06 -9.09
CA GLY A 22 -0.55 38.50 -7.96
C GLY A 22 -1.52 39.44 -7.26
N ASP A 23 -2.25 38.84 -6.32
CA ASP A 23 -2.70 39.46 -5.10
C ASP A 23 -2.87 38.39 -4.01
N ASN A 24 -2.38 38.70 -2.81
CA ASN A 24 -2.53 37.89 -1.61
C ASN A 24 -4.01 37.84 -1.17
N LYS A 25 -4.62 36.65 -1.14
CA LYS A 25 -5.73 36.32 -0.25
C LYS A 25 -5.58 34.90 0.30
N SER A 26 -5.63 34.84 1.62
CA SER A 26 -5.63 33.67 2.48
C SER A 26 -6.78 32.68 2.20
N SER A 27 -6.48 31.40 2.42
CA SER A 27 -7.35 30.28 2.81
C SER A 27 -8.60 29.97 1.96
N SER A 28 -8.55 28.86 1.22
CA SER A 28 -9.66 27.88 1.19
C SER A 28 -9.17 26.51 0.73
N SER A 29 -9.52 25.51 1.53
CA SER A 29 -9.49 24.07 1.26
C SER A 29 -10.20 23.74 -0.07
N GLY A 30 -9.51 23.08 -0.99
CA GLY A 30 -10.07 22.58 -2.24
C GLY A 30 -9.68 21.12 -2.47
N SER A 31 -10.65 20.23 -2.24
CA SER A 31 -10.58 18.80 -2.54
C SER A 31 -10.29 18.58 -4.03
N GLY A 32 -9.07 18.16 -4.33
CA GLY A 32 -8.66 17.73 -5.67
C GLY A 32 -9.20 16.35 -5.97
N SER A 33 -10.41 16.29 -6.55
CA SER A 33 -10.94 15.10 -7.20
C SER A 33 -10.11 14.80 -8.45
N GLY A 34 -9.12 13.92 -8.30
CA GLY A 34 -8.37 13.35 -9.42
C GLY A 34 -9.18 12.21 -10.03
N THR A 35 -9.86 12.49 -11.14
CA THR A 35 -10.46 11.47 -12.00
C THR A 35 -9.36 10.79 -12.81
N ILE A 36 -9.09 9.51 -12.54
CA ILE A 36 -8.12 8.71 -13.29
C ILE A 36 -8.69 7.30 -13.55
N TYR A 37 -8.97 7.05 -14.84
CA TYR A 37 -9.30 5.81 -15.55
C TYR A 37 -10.39 4.87 -15.03
N SER A 38 -11.56 4.97 -15.67
CA SER A 38 -12.53 3.89 -15.81
C SER A 38 -12.37 3.27 -17.20
N SER A 39 -11.86 2.03 -17.27
CA SER A 39 -12.08 1.12 -18.40
C SER A 39 -11.58 -0.28 -18.06
N GLY A 40 -12.48 -1.28 -18.08
CA GLY A 40 -12.06 -2.69 -18.18
C GLY A 40 -12.87 -3.68 -17.36
N THR A 41 -14.05 -4.04 -17.87
CA THR A 41 -14.68 -5.37 -17.86
C THR A 41 -14.41 -6.31 -16.68
N SER A 42 -15.44 -6.48 -15.87
CA SER A 42 -15.64 -7.42 -14.78
C SER A 42 -15.27 -8.87 -15.14
N ASN A 43 -14.34 -9.45 -14.37
CA ASN A 43 -14.37 -10.85 -13.93
C ASN A 43 -13.44 -10.99 -12.71
N GLY A 44 -14.03 -11.08 -11.50
CA GLY A 44 -13.30 -11.43 -10.27
C GLY A 44 -13.09 -10.31 -9.24
N SER A 45 -13.92 -9.25 -9.22
CA SER A 45 -13.86 -8.24 -8.14
C SER A 45 -14.47 -8.79 -6.85
N THR A 46 -13.66 -9.41 -6.00
CA THR A 46 -14.07 -9.73 -4.62
C THR A 46 -14.27 -8.43 -3.86
N THR A 47 -15.50 -8.11 -3.47
CA THR A 47 -15.81 -7.01 -2.55
C THR A 47 -15.08 -7.25 -1.24
N ILE A 48 -14.05 -6.46 -0.96
CA ILE A 48 -13.37 -6.46 0.32
C ILE A 48 -14.31 -5.80 1.33
N ASN A 49 -14.71 -6.52 2.37
CA ASN A 49 -15.57 -5.98 3.43
C ASN A 49 -14.74 -5.07 4.34
N SER A 50 -14.56 -3.83 3.89
CA SER A 50 -13.68 -2.83 4.51
C SER A 50 -14.43 -1.72 5.25
N ALA A 51 -15.62 -2.01 5.80
CA ALA A 51 -16.54 -1.02 6.35
C ALA A 51 -15.95 -0.11 7.46
N SER A 52 -14.78 -0.43 8.02
CA SER A 52 -14.08 0.36 9.04
C SER A 52 -12.75 1.01 8.58
N ASN A 53 -12.30 0.77 7.36
CA ASN A 53 -11.03 1.29 6.87
C ASN A 53 -11.19 2.72 6.30
N PRO A 54 -10.15 3.57 6.39
CA PRO A 54 -10.14 4.86 5.70
C PRO A 54 -10.32 4.70 4.19
N GLU A 55 -11.04 5.63 3.57
CA GLU A 55 -11.37 5.60 2.13
C GLU A 55 -10.12 5.48 1.23
N ALA A 56 -9.04 6.18 1.59
CA ALA A 56 -7.77 6.12 0.87
C ALA A 56 -7.14 4.71 0.89
N VAL A 57 -7.34 3.95 1.97
CA VAL A 57 -6.85 2.57 2.08
C VAL A 57 -7.72 1.62 1.25
N ASN A 58 -9.05 1.83 1.27
CA ASN A 58 -9.99 0.99 0.52
C ASN A 58 -9.88 1.15 -0.99
N SER A 59 -9.74 2.39 -1.45
CA SER A 59 -9.49 2.69 -2.87
C SER A 59 -8.18 2.05 -3.32
N LEU A 60 -7.11 2.17 -2.53
CA LEU A 60 -5.84 1.53 -2.84
C LEU A 60 -5.93 0.00 -2.88
N PHE A 61 -6.59 -0.63 -1.90
CA PHE A 61 -6.81 -2.09 -1.95
C PHE A 61 -7.60 -2.52 -3.18
N SER A 62 -8.63 -1.76 -3.58
CA SER A 62 -9.45 -2.08 -4.73
C SER A 62 -8.64 -2.02 -6.03
N GLN A 63 -7.78 -0.99 -6.18
CA GLN A 63 -6.85 -0.85 -7.30
C GLN A 63 -5.80 -1.96 -7.32
N LEU A 64 -5.19 -2.26 -6.18
CA LEU A 64 -4.16 -3.29 -6.09
C LEU A 64 -4.74 -4.69 -6.31
N SER A 65 -5.96 -4.96 -5.82
CA SER A 65 -6.58 -6.28 -5.97
C SER A 65 -6.98 -6.59 -7.41
N SER A 66 -7.34 -5.57 -8.20
CA SER A 66 -7.61 -5.76 -9.63
C SER A 66 -6.33 -5.92 -10.45
N ALA A 67 -5.26 -5.22 -10.08
CA ALA A 67 -3.96 -5.31 -10.75
C ALA A 67 -3.17 -6.57 -10.38
N LEU A 68 -3.33 -7.08 -9.16
CA LEU A 68 -2.61 -8.22 -8.60
C LEU A 68 -3.60 -9.32 -8.16
N PRO A 69 -4.12 -10.11 -9.12
CA PRO A 69 -4.96 -11.26 -8.80
C PRO A 69 -4.15 -12.31 -8.04
N CYS A 70 -4.80 -13.07 -7.16
CA CYS A 70 -4.13 -14.10 -6.38
C CYS A 70 -3.49 -15.18 -7.26
N SER A 71 -2.25 -15.57 -6.95
CA SER A 71 -1.56 -16.66 -7.65
C SER A 71 -2.25 -18.02 -7.44
N SER A 72 -3.03 -18.14 -6.37
CA SER A 72 -3.87 -19.30 -6.04
C SER A 72 -5.12 -18.82 -5.30
N GLY A 73 -6.26 -19.47 -5.56
CA GLY A 73 -7.50 -19.20 -4.86
C GLY A 73 -8.07 -17.81 -5.13
N GLN A 74 -8.81 -17.29 -4.14
CA GLN A 74 -9.39 -15.94 -4.16
C GLN A 74 -8.84 -15.16 -2.96
N ARG A 75 -8.79 -13.83 -3.08
CA ARG A 75 -8.43 -12.96 -1.96
C ARG A 75 -9.50 -13.08 -0.88
N ILE A 76 -9.08 -13.28 0.38
CA ILE A 76 -10.03 -13.32 1.49
C ILE A 76 -10.64 -11.93 1.69
N SER A 77 -11.94 -11.88 2.01
CA SER A 77 -12.67 -10.61 2.09
C SER A 77 -12.28 -9.76 3.29
N ASN A 78 -11.75 -10.41 4.33
CA ASN A 78 -11.35 -9.79 5.58
C ASN A 78 -9.94 -9.17 5.48
N VAL A 79 -9.86 -7.84 5.58
CA VAL A 79 -8.59 -7.12 5.74
C VAL A 79 -8.20 -7.13 7.21
N LEU A 80 -7.07 -7.76 7.51
CA LEU A 80 -6.51 -7.79 8.85
C LEU A 80 -5.93 -6.42 9.19
N GLN A 81 -6.21 -5.94 10.40
CA GLN A 81 -5.84 -4.60 10.85
C GLN A 81 -4.97 -4.68 12.10
N TYR A 82 -3.81 -4.05 12.03
CA TYR A 82 -2.89 -3.94 13.14
C TYR A 82 -2.38 -2.51 13.25
N SER A 83 -1.87 -2.15 14.42
CA SER A 83 -1.29 -0.85 14.67
C SER A 83 0.00 -0.97 15.45
N ILE A 84 0.87 0.02 15.24
CA ILE A 84 2.11 0.17 15.97
C ILE A 84 2.31 1.66 16.32
N GLN A 85 2.47 1.93 17.61
CA GLN A 85 2.86 3.23 18.12
C GLN A 85 4.38 3.23 18.26
N GLY A 86 5.07 3.90 17.34
CA GLY A 86 6.53 3.91 17.26
C GLY A 86 7.11 3.29 15.99
N GLY A 87 8.33 3.70 15.68
CA GLY A 87 9.13 3.32 14.52
C GLY A 87 10.34 4.24 14.43
N THR A 88 11.54 3.71 14.26
CA THR A 88 12.74 4.53 14.14
C THR A 88 12.76 5.15 12.75
N SER A 89 12.36 6.42 12.68
CA SER A 89 12.66 7.28 11.54
C SER A 89 14.11 7.72 11.67
N SER A 90 15.04 7.02 11.02
CA SER A 90 16.42 7.52 10.93
C SER A 90 16.44 8.61 9.87
N SER A 91 16.77 9.84 10.26
CA SER A 91 16.86 11.00 9.35
C SER A 91 18.02 10.93 8.36
N TYR A 92 18.92 9.93 8.48
CA TYR A 92 20.17 9.86 7.70
C TYR A 92 20.09 8.94 6.47
N TYR A 93 19.15 8.00 6.46
CA TYR A 93 18.80 7.18 5.29
C TYR A 93 17.28 7.16 5.23
N SER A 94 16.67 7.48 4.09
CA SER A 94 15.23 7.70 3.87
C SER A 94 14.32 6.46 4.08
N THR A 95 14.70 5.56 4.98
CA THR A 95 14.09 4.28 5.30
C THR A 95 13.54 4.32 6.73
N ASN A 96 12.22 4.38 6.84
CA ASN A 96 11.54 4.28 8.12
C ASN A 96 11.31 2.80 8.42
N LYS A 97 11.89 2.31 9.53
CA LYS A 97 11.70 0.91 9.94
C LYS A 97 10.68 0.84 11.06
N LEU A 98 9.58 0.12 10.83
CA LEU A 98 8.61 -0.22 11.85
C LEU A 98 9.01 -1.52 12.53
N SER A 99 9.35 -1.46 13.81
CA SER A 99 9.73 -2.61 14.62
C SER A 99 9.13 -2.49 16.01
N GLY A 100 8.61 -3.59 16.54
CA GLY A 100 7.97 -3.64 17.85
C GLY A 100 6.73 -4.53 17.84
N SER A 101 5.93 -4.43 18.89
CA SER A 101 4.70 -5.21 19.02
C SER A 101 3.56 -4.57 18.23
N PHE A 102 3.05 -5.31 17.25
CA PHE A 102 1.84 -4.93 16.52
C PHE A 102 0.62 -5.32 17.35
N ARG A 103 -0.32 -4.39 17.52
CA ARG A 103 -1.56 -4.59 18.26
C ARG A 103 -2.72 -4.73 17.29
N PRO A 104 -3.67 -5.66 17.49
CA PRO A 104 -4.88 -5.72 16.68
C PRO A 104 -5.65 -4.38 16.69
N GLY A 105 -6.22 -4.03 15.54
CA GLY A 105 -6.99 -2.80 15.35
C GLY A 105 -6.14 -1.61 14.87
N THR A 106 -6.78 -0.44 14.80
CA THR A 106 -6.22 0.78 14.19
C THR A 106 -6.09 1.92 15.20
N ILE A 107 -5.06 2.75 15.03
CA ILE A 107 -4.96 4.06 15.67
C ILE A 107 -5.88 5.03 14.92
N ALA A 108 -6.67 5.79 15.66
CA ALA A 108 -7.50 6.86 15.11
C ALA A 108 -6.67 8.13 14.84
N GLY A 109 -6.97 8.82 13.74
CA GLY A 109 -6.30 10.05 13.34
C GLY A 109 -6.45 10.29 11.84
N ASN A 110 -5.74 11.27 11.32
CA ASN A 110 -5.71 11.55 9.89
C ASN A 110 -4.76 10.58 9.19
N VAL A 111 -5.14 10.11 8.00
CA VAL A 111 -4.27 9.29 7.16
C VAL A 111 -3.26 10.21 6.47
N GLY A 112 -1.98 10.00 6.75
CA GLY A 112 -0.85 10.63 6.09
C GLY A 112 -0.35 9.80 4.90
N GLN A 113 0.96 9.57 4.85
CA GLN A 113 1.57 8.77 3.79
C GLN A 113 1.11 7.31 3.84
N LEU A 114 0.71 6.77 2.68
CA LEU A 114 0.48 5.34 2.49
C LEU A 114 1.73 4.69 1.89
N TYR A 115 2.00 3.45 2.29
CA TYR A 115 3.05 2.59 1.77
C TYR A 115 2.45 1.25 1.39
N MET A 116 2.88 0.68 0.26
CA MET A 116 2.32 -0.57 -0.26
C MET A 116 3.42 -1.59 -0.55
N GLY A 117 3.09 -2.86 -0.33
CA GLY A 117 3.94 -3.99 -0.65
C GLY A 117 3.11 -5.21 -1.02
N THR A 118 3.77 -6.16 -1.69
CA THR A 118 3.13 -7.41 -2.10
C THR A 118 4.02 -8.62 -1.80
N SER A 119 3.42 -9.79 -1.65
CA SER A 119 4.12 -11.06 -1.50
C SER A 119 4.21 -11.83 -2.81
N THR A 120 4.94 -12.96 -2.81
CA THR A 120 5.03 -13.88 -3.95
C THR A 120 3.69 -14.50 -4.35
N PHE A 121 2.71 -14.50 -3.44
CA PHE A 121 1.36 -15.00 -3.68
C PHE A 121 0.37 -13.88 -4.06
N ASN A 122 0.88 -12.67 -4.30
CA ASN A 122 0.12 -11.45 -4.46
C ASN A 122 -0.72 -11.11 -3.21
N ASP A 123 -0.27 -11.51 -2.02
CA ASP A 123 -0.80 -10.92 -0.78
C ASP A 123 -0.49 -9.41 -0.80
N LEU A 124 -1.32 -8.62 -0.15
CA LEU A 124 -1.19 -7.16 -0.12
C LEU A 124 -0.98 -6.68 1.31
N MET A 125 0.00 -5.82 1.49
CA MET A 125 0.21 -5.08 2.73
C MET A 125 0.18 -3.59 2.42
N ILE A 126 -0.66 -2.85 3.13
CA ILE A 126 -0.69 -1.39 3.13
C ILE A 126 -0.34 -0.90 4.53
N VAL A 127 0.58 0.03 4.62
CA VAL A 127 0.90 0.74 5.87
C VAL A 127 0.47 2.19 5.71
N ALA A 128 -0.39 2.66 6.60
CA ALA A 128 -0.82 4.04 6.67
C ALA A 128 -0.16 4.74 7.85
N GLU A 129 0.53 5.85 7.58
CA GLU A 129 0.94 6.79 8.63
C GLU A 129 -0.30 7.48 9.20
N ILE A 130 -0.40 7.53 10.53
CA ILE A 130 -1.51 8.19 11.23
C ILE A 130 -1.00 9.44 11.91
N THR A 131 -1.62 10.58 11.63
CA THR A 131 -1.18 11.89 12.09
C THR A 131 -2.26 12.62 12.89
N ASN A 132 -1.81 13.54 13.74
CA ASN A 132 -2.65 14.57 14.37
C ASN A 132 -1.96 15.92 14.15
N GLY A 133 -2.46 16.69 13.18
CA GLY A 133 -1.76 17.86 12.65
C GLY A 133 -0.42 17.46 12.03
N ASN A 134 0.68 18.03 12.54
CA ASN A 134 2.03 17.76 12.05
C ASN A 134 2.75 16.64 12.81
N THR A 135 2.07 15.97 13.75
CA THR A 135 2.67 14.92 14.59
C THR A 135 2.23 13.54 14.11
N VAL A 136 3.19 12.65 13.86
CA VAL A 136 2.92 11.23 13.60
C VAL A 136 2.59 10.52 14.90
N LEU A 137 1.38 9.97 15.00
CA LEU A 137 0.90 9.18 16.15
C LEU A 137 1.36 7.72 16.09
N GLY A 138 1.56 7.19 14.88
CA GLY A 138 1.96 5.81 14.64
C GLY A 138 1.59 5.35 13.23
N HIS A 139 1.49 4.04 13.06
CA HIS A 139 1.17 3.44 11.78
C HIS A 139 0.10 2.36 11.94
N ASN A 140 -0.84 2.34 11.00
CA ASN A 140 -1.78 1.23 10.82
C ASN A 140 -1.29 0.33 9.69
N VAL A 141 -1.29 -0.97 9.92
CA VAL A 141 -0.90 -2.01 8.97
C VAL A 141 -2.15 -2.79 8.60
N TYR A 142 -2.44 -2.82 7.31
CA TYR A 142 -3.56 -3.53 6.72
C TYR A 142 -3.02 -4.66 5.86
N VAL A 143 -3.48 -5.88 6.09
CA VAL A 143 -3.01 -7.07 5.37
C VAL A 143 -4.21 -7.77 4.74
N SER A 144 -4.12 -8.06 3.44
CA SER A 144 -5.08 -8.87 2.72
C SER A 144 -4.38 -10.06 2.07
N MET A 145 -4.80 -11.26 2.45
CA MET A 145 -4.15 -12.50 2.04
C MET A 145 -4.91 -13.17 0.90
N CYS A 146 -4.18 -13.86 0.05
CA CYS A 146 -4.74 -14.79 -0.92
C CYS A 146 -5.03 -16.15 -0.25
N ALA A 147 -6.16 -16.76 -0.61
CA ALA A 147 -6.49 -18.09 -0.10
C ALA A 147 -5.42 -19.11 -0.54
N TYR A 148 -4.97 -19.92 0.41
CA TYR A 148 -3.93 -20.91 0.21
C TYR A 148 -4.30 -22.22 0.93
N GLN A 149 -4.69 -23.21 0.14
CA GLN A 149 -5.06 -24.55 0.61
C GLN A 149 -6.02 -24.52 1.82
N ASN A 150 -5.75 -25.34 2.83
CA ASN A 150 -6.44 -25.34 4.11
C ASN A 150 -5.82 -24.36 5.13
N LEU A 151 -4.77 -23.62 4.76
CA LEU A 151 -4.05 -22.73 5.66
C LEU A 151 -4.72 -21.36 5.76
N ILE A 152 -5.05 -20.76 4.61
CA ILE A 152 -5.69 -19.44 4.51
C ILE A 152 -6.95 -19.59 3.66
N PHE A 153 -8.12 -19.31 4.21
CA PHE A 153 -9.38 -19.34 3.48
C PHE A 153 -10.44 -18.49 4.19
N GLU A 154 -11.52 -18.20 3.47
CA GLU A 154 -12.64 -17.40 4.00
C GLU A 154 -13.28 -18.07 5.22
N GLY A 155 -13.43 -17.32 6.31
CA GLY A 155 -13.98 -17.83 7.58
C GLY A 155 -12.95 -18.46 8.52
N ARG A 156 -11.68 -18.61 8.12
CA ARG A 156 -10.59 -18.93 9.05
C ARG A 156 -9.90 -17.67 9.54
N THR A 157 -9.90 -17.47 10.85
CA THR A 157 -9.27 -16.30 11.48
C THR A 157 -7.75 -16.38 11.38
N LEU A 158 -7.14 -15.25 11.00
CA LEU A 158 -5.71 -15.00 11.11
C LEU A 158 -5.46 -13.96 12.20
N SER A 159 -4.53 -14.24 13.11
CA SER A 159 -4.27 -13.43 14.30
C SER A 159 -2.76 -13.28 14.57
N ASN A 160 -2.40 -12.52 15.61
CA ASN A 160 -1.03 -12.42 16.12
C ASN A 160 0.03 -12.02 15.08
N PHE A 161 -0.25 -10.97 14.29
CA PHE A 161 0.71 -10.45 13.31
C PHE A 161 2.00 -9.99 13.98
N GLN A 162 3.13 -10.40 13.43
CA GLN A 162 4.47 -10.03 13.86
C GLN A 162 5.35 -9.76 12.64
N ALA A 163 6.27 -8.81 12.78
CA ALA A 163 7.33 -8.56 11.80
C ALA A 163 8.68 -8.57 12.54
N PRO A 164 9.27 -9.75 12.80
CA PRO A 164 10.48 -9.88 13.62
C PRO A 164 11.67 -9.10 13.05
N TYR A 165 11.75 -8.99 11.72
CA TYR A 165 12.77 -8.20 11.03
C TYR A 165 12.38 -6.74 10.78
N GLY A 166 11.18 -6.35 11.20
CA GLY A 166 10.55 -5.06 10.96
C GLY A 166 10.04 -4.87 9.52
N ILE A 167 9.25 -3.82 9.34
CA ILE A 167 8.73 -3.37 8.05
C ILE A 167 9.52 -2.14 7.63
N VAL A 168 10.26 -2.23 6.53
CA VAL A 168 11.07 -1.15 5.99
C VAL A 168 10.26 -0.39 4.94
N LEU A 169 9.96 0.86 5.25
CA LEU A 169 9.21 1.78 4.41
C LEU A 169 10.17 2.69 3.66
N SER A 170 9.88 2.97 2.40
CA SER A 170 10.65 3.93 1.59
C SER A 170 9.71 4.81 0.80
N LYS A 171 10.05 6.09 0.68
CA LYS A 171 9.38 6.96 -0.27
C LYS A 171 9.73 6.51 -1.68
N SER A 172 8.74 6.54 -2.57
CA SER A 172 8.96 6.31 -3.99
C SER A 172 8.91 7.65 -4.71
N THR A 173 9.79 7.83 -5.69
CA THR A 173 9.74 8.95 -6.64
C THR A 173 8.93 8.62 -7.89
N SER A 174 8.62 7.33 -8.10
CA SER A 174 7.90 6.83 -9.28
C SER A 174 6.47 6.38 -8.98
N CYS A 175 6.09 6.28 -7.70
CA CYS A 175 4.75 5.91 -7.28
C CYS A 175 4.08 7.10 -6.55
N PRO A 176 2.76 7.30 -6.67
CA PRO A 176 2.02 8.26 -5.84
C PRO A 176 2.01 7.88 -4.35
N TYR A 177 2.34 6.62 -4.03
CA TYR A 177 2.45 6.09 -2.67
C TYR A 177 3.91 5.72 -2.36
N GLY A 178 4.24 5.58 -1.07
CA GLY A 178 5.48 4.94 -0.64
C GLY A 178 5.43 3.45 -0.90
N VAL A 179 6.57 2.78 -0.73
CA VAL A 179 6.71 1.34 -0.92
C VAL A 179 7.23 0.68 0.34
N ILE A 180 6.81 -0.56 0.54
CA ILE A 180 7.40 -1.46 1.53
C ILE A 180 8.59 -2.12 0.85
N SER A 181 9.78 -1.59 1.12
CA SER A 181 11.03 -2.11 0.55
C SER A 181 11.33 -3.53 1.04
N SER A 182 10.94 -3.84 2.28
CA SER A 182 11.13 -5.17 2.86
C SER A 182 10.31 -5.35 4.14
N ALA A 183 9.49 -6.40 4.19
CA ALA A 183 8.96 -6.97 5.43
C ALA A 183 9.18 -8.48 5.39
N LYS A 184 10.35 -8.92 5.87
CA LYS A 184 10.80 -10.31 5.80
C LYS A 184 10.15 -11.14 6.89
N GLU A 185 9.75 -12.36 6.51
CA GLU A 185 9.27 -13.39 7.42
C GLU A 185 8.24 -12.85 8.41
N THR A 186 7.31 -12.05 7.89
CA THR A 186 6.14 -11.66 8.67
C THR A 186 5.35 -12.90 9.03
N TYR A 187 4.84 -12.92 10.24
CA TYR A 187 4.22 -14.07 10.86
C TYR A 187 2.80 -13.74 11.27
N MET A 188 1.88 -14.64 11.02
CA MET A 188 0.53 -14.66 11.59
C MET A 188 0.20 -16.07 12.04
N GLN A 189 -0.76 -16.20 12.95
CA GLN A 189 -1.29 -17.48 13.39
C GLN A 189 -2.64 -17.72 12.72
N ALA A 190 -2.77 -18.83 12.00
CA ALA A 190 -4.08 -19.32 11.60
C ALA A 190 -4.69 -20.11 12.77
N ASP A 191 -5.91 -19.76 13.17
CA ASP A 191 -6.61 -20.40 14.29
C ASP A 191 -7.06 -21.83 13.90
N PRO A 192 -7.31 -22.74 14.86
CA PRO A 192 -7.95 -24.02 14.57
C PRO A 192 -9.30 -23.82 13.88
N TYR A 193 -9.67 -24.73 12.98
CA TYR A 193 -10.96 -24.68 12.28
C TYR A 193 -11.61 -26.06 12.25
N GLN A 194 -12.88 -26.14 12.63
CA GLN A 194 -13.67 -27.36 12.54
C GLN A 194 -14.38 -27.42 11.20
N SER A 195 -13.97 -28.35 10.33
CA SER A 195 -14.63 -28.62 9.06
C SER A 195 -15.53 -29.86 9.15
N GLN A 196 -16.37 -30.07 8.13
CA GLN A 196 -17.15 -31.30 7.98
C GLN A 196 -16.28 -32.57 7.83
N TYR A 197 -15.00 -32.42 7.48
CA TYR A 197 -14.04 -33.51 7.28
C TYR A 197 -13.07 -33.67 8.47
N GLY A 198 -13.28 -32.93 9.56
CA GLY A 198 -12.45 -32.97 10.77
C GLY A 198 -11.80 -31.64 11.12
N GLN A 199 -10.92 -31.69 12.12
CA GLN A 199 -10.25 -30.53 12.69
C GLN A 199 -8.98 -30.17 11.90
N ILE A 200 -8.89 -28.91 11.51
CA ILE A 200 -7.66 -28.30 11.02
C ILE A 200 -6.98 -27.63 12.21
N TYR A 201 -5.74 -28.02 12.52
CA TYR A 201 -5.00 -27.46 13.64
C TYR A 201 -4.48 -26.06 13.33
N ALA A 202 -4.20 -25.31 14.40
CA ALA A 202 -3.53 -24.02 14.30
C ALA A 202 -2.19 -24.19 13.57
N ALA A 203 -1.89 -23.29 12.65
CA ALA A 203 -0.65 -23.33 11.87
C ALA A 203 -0.10 -21.92 11.63
N PRO A 204 1.24 -21.77 11.61
CA PRO A 204 1.85 -20.49 11.31
C PRO A 204 1.66 -20.14 9.83
N VAL A 205 1.42 -18.86 9.56
CA VAL A 205 1.40 -18.27 8.24
C VAL A 205 2.58 -17.32 8.15
N VAL A 206 3.59 -17.72 7.37
CA VAL A 206 4.80 -16.92 7.16
C VAL A 206 4.81 -16.41 5.73
N THR A 207 4.96 -15.10 5.56
CA THR A 207 5.05 -14.46 4.24
C THR A 207 6.04 -13.30 4.27
N THR A 208 6.55 -12.93 3.11
CA THR A 208 7.45 -11.78 2.94
C THR A 208 6.83 -10.80 1.97
N PHE A 209 6.76 -9.53 2.37
CA PHE A 209 6.31 -8.45 1.51
C PHE A 209 7.52 -7.67 0.99
N TYR A 210 7.47 -7.35 -0.30
CA TYR A 210 8.48 -6.61 -1.03
C TYR A 210 7.84 -5.49 -1.86
N ASN A 211 8.70 -4.70 -2.48
CA ASN A 211 8.31 -3.54 -3.26
C ASN A 211 7.42 -3.94 -4.45
N ILE A 212 6.29 -3.25 -4.60
CA ILE A 212 5.46 -3.33 -5.79
C ILE A 212 5.99 -2.37 -6.86
N GLN A 213 6.22 -2.87 -8.08
CA GLN A 213 6.62 -2.01 -9.20
C GLN A 213 5.41 -1.18 -9.64
N CYS A 214 5.52 0.15 -9.57
CA CYS A 214 4.57 1.05 -10.20
C CYS A 214 5.03 1.29 -11.63
N ASN A 215 4.25 0.82 -12.60
CA ASN A 215 4.45 1.11 -14.02
C ASN A 215 3.44 2.16 -14.48
#